data_AF-A0A2V9UCV9-F1
#
_entry.id   AF-A0A2V9UCV9-F1
#
_cell.length_a   1.000
_cell.length_b   1.000
_cell.length_c   1.000
_cell.angle_alpha   90.00
_cell.angle_beta   90.00
_cell.angle_gamma   90.00
#
_symmetry.space_group_name_H-M   'P 1'
#
loop_
_entity.id
_entity.type
_entity.pdbx_description
1 polymer ?
#
loop_
_entity_poly.entity_id
_entity_poly.type
_entity_poly.pdbx_seq_one_letter_code
_entity_poly.pdbx_strand_id
1 'polypeptide(L)'
;MRMERQTREENVCMLVQQDGHYHLERLITGRPRVFEGTLGSPAVDELEGLLNSDQLTNLKQAQIETSLASEDMDQVMVAISRPYGWQSLNFPNGKSRKPYKQTMDQLVRWLDRNKQQQNPIVGVATNRCMPPQTAQAGTESKANAANPYVMRIIVDHYEPLRLGTAASVNSTTSMNSTADFKVTRLCAIVYENGRYRLEKSIQEFGSPVRPEIYRDTLDKAQVDELRNLLNNPKLVVLPSSAAPSVFAREGDLINLAVERERGVQALSFSSFFGARTQEKGMKDNTALAVSANVELTHPIRKWVKQNIEERKTQQQKDVPATTCIPSTQPE
;
A
#
# COMPACT_ATOMS: atom_id res chain seq x y z
N MET A 1 7.49 15.59 4.47
CA MET A 1 6.34 15.01 3.74
C MET A 1 6.86 13.98 2.76
N ARG A 2 6.13 12.89 2.51
CA ARG A 2 6.37 11.94 1.41
C ARG A 2 5.16 11.92 0.49
N MET A 3 5.38 12.00 -0.81
CA MET A 3 4.34 11.85 -1.83
C MET A 3 4.79 10.81 -2.85
N GLU A 4 3.86 9.98 -3.31
CA GLU A 4 4.06 9.04 -4.40
C GLU A 4 2.89 9.17 -5.37
N ARG A 5 3.20 9.22 -6.66
CA ARG A 5 2.22 9.19 -7.74
C ARG A 5 2.60 8.11 -8.72
N GLN A 6 1.62 7.29 -9.06
CA GLN A 6 1.79 6.18 -9.95
C GLN A 6 0.81 6.29 -11.12
N THR A 7 1.35 6.39 -12.33
CA THR A 7 0.61 6.37 -13.59
C THR A 7 1.08 5.25 -14.51
N ARG A 8 0.54 5.17 -15.74
CA ARG A 8 0.92 4.14 -16.75
C ARG A 8 2.33 4.31 -17.24
N GLU A 9 2.77 5.54 -17.22
CA GLU A 9 4.01 5.99 -17.81
C GLU A 9 5.15 6.02 -16.78
N GLU A 10 4.82 6.27 -15.51
CA GLU A 10 5.80 6.61 -14.49
C GLU A 10 5.31 6.27 -13.07
N ASN A 11 6.22 5.73 -12.24
CA ASN A 11 6.09 5.83 -10.79
C ASN A 11 7.10 6.89 -10.32
N VAL A 12 6.61 7.90 -9.60
CA VAL A 12 7.43 8.94 -8.98
C VAL A 12 7.13 9.01 -7.50
N CYS A 13 8.17 9.04 -6.67
CA CYS A 13 8.05 9.40 -5.28
C CYS A 13 8.97 10.58 -4.94
N MET A 14 8.58 11.37 -3.95
CA MET A 14 9.40 12.45 -3.41
C MET A 14 9.21 12.52 -1.90
N LEU A 15 10.32 12.46 -1.17
CA LEU A 15 10.42 12.79 0.25
C LEU A 15 11.02 14.18 0.37
N VAL A 16 10.35 15.08 1.08
CA VAL A 16 10.81 16.45 1.36
C VAL A 16 10.89 16.66 2.86
N GLN A 17 12.06 17.07 3.34
CA GLN A 17 12.33 17.44 4.72
C GLN A 17 11.93 18.90 4.99
N GLN A 18 11.83 19.29 6.25
CA GLN A 18 11.38 20.66 6.64
C GLN A 18 12.33 21.75 6.15
N ASP A 19 13.61 21.45 6.04
CA ASP A 19 14.64 22.35 5.54
C ASP A 19 14.73 22.41 4.00
N GLY A 20 13.81 21.75 3.30
CA GLY A 20 13.74 21.71 1.85
C GLY A 20 14.63 20.64 1.20
N HIS A 21 15.41 19.86 1.96
CA HIS A 21 16.11 18.71 1.38
C HIS A 21 15.12 17.71 0.82
N TYR A 22 15.38 17.22 -0.39
CA TYR A 22 14.54 16.23 -1.04
C TYR A 22 15.31 14.99 -1.44
N HIS A 23 14.60 13.87 -1.42
CA HIS A 23 14.95 12.62 -2.08
C HIS A 23 13.84 12.27 -3.06
N LEU A 24 14.17 12.17 -4.33
CA LEU A 24 13.23 11.92 -5.42
C LEU A 24 13.65 10.64 -6.14
N GLU A 25 12.70 9.74 -6.35
CA GLU A 25 12.90 8.57 -7.19
C GLU A 25 11.90 8.60 -8.33
N ARG A 26 12.39 8.35 -9.53
CA ARG A 26 11.58 8.23 -10.74
C ARG A 26 11.84 6.89 -11.38
N LEU A 27 10.78 6.14 -11.60
CA LEU A 27 10.80 4.90 -12.33
C LEU A 27 10.01 5.11 -13.62
N ILE A 28 10.75 5.42 -14.68
CA ILE A 28 10.24 5.49 -16.05
C ILE A 28 10.78 4.27 -16.75
N THR A 29 9.91 3.45 -17.34
CA THR A 29 10.31 2.26 -18.12
C THR A 29 11.35 1.37 -17.40
N GLY A 30 11.12 1.12 -16.10
CA GLY A 30 11.97 0.23 -15.27
C GLY A 30 13.37 0.72 -14.95
N ARG A 31 13.74 1.94 -15.37
CA ARG A 31 15.04 2.53 -15.04
C ARG A 31 14.88 3.44 -13.84
N PRO A 32 15.19 2.99 -12.62
CA PRO A 32 15.14 3.85 -11.46
C PRO A 32 16.18 4.97 -11.63
N ARG A 33 15.75 6.18 -11.32
CA ARG A 33 16.61 7.35 -11.23
C ARG A 33 16.38 7.98 -9.86
N VAL A 34 17.47 8.11 -9.11
CA VAL A 34 17.47 8.73 -7.79
C VAL A 34 18.04 10.14 -7.93
N PHE A 35 17.44 11.11 -7.26
CA PHE A 35 17.86 12.49 -7.23
C PHE A 35 17.81 12.98 -5.79
N GLU A 36 18.85 13.72 -5.38
CA GLU A 36 18.87 14.43 -4.11
C GLU A 36 19.22 15.90 -4.35
N GLY A 37 18.82 16.75 -3.43
CA GLY A 37 19.11 18.18 -3.49
C GLY A 37 18.28 18.96 -2.49
N THR A 38 18.18 20.27 -2.70
CA THR A 38 17.41 21.19 -1.85
C THR A 38 16.45 21.98 -2.73
N LEU A 39 15.17 22.01 -2.35
CA LEU A 39 14.17 22.85 -2.98
C LEU A 39 14.39 24.32 -2.57
N GLY A 40 14.15 25.25 -3.50
CA GLY A 40 14.16 26.67 -3.15
C GLY A 40 12.99 27.04 -2.23
N SER A 41 13.16 28.06 -1.39
CA SER A 41 12.14 28.52 -0.43
C SER A 41 10.75 28.68 -1.03
N PRO A 42 10.57 29.28 -2.24
CA PRO A 42 9.23 29.40 -2.84
C PRO A 42 8.52 28.05 -3.06
N ALA A 43 9.27 26.99 -3.40
CA ALA A 43 8.70 25.66 -3.61
C ALA A 43 8.35 24.97 -2.29
N VAL A 44 9.12 25.23 -1.22
CA VAL A 44 8.84 24.74 0.14
C VAL A 44 7.64 25.46 0.74
N ASP A 45 7.57 26.78 0.62
CA ASP A 45 6.46 27.60 1.13
C ASP A 45 5.14 27.24 0.42
N GLU A 46 5.17 27.06 -0.91
CA GLU A 46 4.01 26.58 -1.67
C GLU A 46 3.56 25.21 -1.14
N LEU A 47 4.51 24.28 -0.95
CA LEU A 47 4.20 22.95 -0.43
C LEU A 47 3.57 23.02 0.96
N GLU A 48 4.14 23.82 1.87
CA GLU A 48 3.64 23.97 3.22
C GLU A 48 2.20 24.51 3.23
N GLY A 49 1.91 25.51 2.40
CA GLY A 49 0.55 26.03 2.21
C GLY A 49 -0.44 24.98 1.73
N LEU A 50 -0.03 24.13 0.77
CA LEU A 50 -0.87 23.03 0.28
C LEU A 50 -1.13 21.98 1.35
N LEU A 51 -0.08 21.57 2.08
CA LEU A 51 -0.19 20.54 3.12
C LEU A 51 -1.03 21.02 4.31
N ASN A 52 -1.05 22.32 4.62
CA ASN A 52 -1.79 22.89 5.73
C ASN A 52 -3.19 23.42 5.36
N SER A 53 -3.70 23.09 4.16
CA SER A 53 -5.08 23.45 3.81
C SER A 53 -6.11 22.78 4.73
N ASP A 54 -7.24 23.44 4.96
CA ASP A 54 -8.32 22.90 5.82
C ASP A 54 -8.84 21.56 5.29
N GLN A 55 -8.90 21.40 3.97
CA GLN A 55 -9.37 20.16 3.35
C GLN A 55 -8.41 19.01 3.63
N LEU A 56 -7.09 19.18 3.45
CA LEU A 56 -6.14 18.10 3.74
C LEU A 56 -5.98 17.86 5.23
N THR A 57 -5.97 18.90 6.07
CA THR A 57 -5.75 18.76 7.51
C THR A 57 -6.87 17.94 8.18
N ASN A 58 -8.11 18.08 7.71
CA ASN A 58 -9.26 17.36 8.26
C ASN A 58 -9.56 16.02 7.56
N LEU A 59 -8.92 15.75 6.41
CA LEU A 59 -9.17 14.54 5.64
C LEU A 59 -8.61 13.31 6.33
N LYS A 60 -9.47 12.30 6.51
CA LYS A 60 -9.09 10.98 7.02
C LYS A 60 -9.15 9.95 5.90
N GLN A 61 -8.28 8.94 5.96
CA GLN A 61 -8.28 7.84 4.98
C GLN A 61 -9.67 7.20 4.81
N ALA A 62 -10.44 7.06 5.89
CA ALA A 62 -11.78 6.47 5.88
C ALA A 62 -12.82 7.26 5.06
N GLN A 63 -12.54 8.53 4.72
CA GLN A 63 -13.42 9.36 3.89
C GLN A 63 -13.14 9.21 2.38
N ILE A 64 -12.00 8.63 2.02
CA ILE A 64 -11.58 8.45 0.63
C ILE A 64 -12.19 7.13 0.13
N GLU A 65 -12.98 7.21 -0.95
CA GLU A 65 -13.56 6.02 -1.60
C GLU A 65 -12.43 5.09 -2.05
N THR A 66 -12.39 3.89 -1.47
CA THR A 66 -11.46 2.84 -1.88
C THR A 66 -12.14 1.93 -2.90
N SER A 67 -11.57 1.83 -4.10
CA SER A 67 -11.90 0.76 -5.05
C SER A 67 -10.73 -0.22 -5.10
N LEU A 68 -11.01 -1.53 -5.11
CA LEU A 68 -10.02 -2.59 -5.30
C LEU A 68 -9.60 -2.69 -6.78
N ALA A 69 -10.52 -2.44 -7.71
CA ALA A 69 -10.27 -2.39 -9.15
C ALA A 69 -10.62 -1.00 -9.71
N SER A 70 -9.83 -0.47 -10.66
CA SER A 70 -10.09 0.82 -11.31
C SER A 70 -9.59 0.85 -12.76
N GLU A 71 -10.31 1.53 -13.66
CA GLU A 71 -9.88 1.81 -15.06
C GLU A 71 -8.65 2.72 -15.11
N ASP A 72 -8.66 3.70 -14.19
CA ASP A 72 -7.74 4.82 -14.20
C ASP A 72 -6.57 4.52 -13.28
N MET A 73 -5.41 4.42 -13.90
CA MET A 73 -4.17 4.14 -13.24
C MET A 73 -3.49 5.46 -12.90
N ASP A 74 -3.95 6.04 -11.82
CA ASP A 74 -3.42 7.29 -11.28
C ASP A 74 -3.59 7.24 -9.77
N GLN A 75 -2.75 6.45 -9.11
CA GLN A 75 -2.73 6.36 -7.65
C GLN A 75 -1.89 7.51 -7.10
N VAL A 76 -2.35 8.13 -6.01
CA VAL A 76 -1.57 9.12 -5.27
C VAL A 76 -1.56 8.75 -3.79
N MET A 77 -0.38 8.64 -3.22
CA MET A 77 -0.17 8.47 -1.79
C MET A 77 0.51 9.72 -1.23
N VAL A 78 0.06 10.18 -0.07
CA VAL A 78 0.64 11.33 0.64
C VAL A 78 0.77 10.96 2.11
N ALA A 79 1.98 11.09 2.66
CA ALA A 79 2.26 10.97 4.08
C ALA A 79 2.81 12.31 4.60
N ILE A 80 2.08 12.91 5.53
CA ILE A 80 2.34 14.25 6.05
C ILE A 80 2.72 14.12 7.53
N SER A 81 3.85 14.69 7.91
CA SER A 81 4.23 14.81 9.31
C SER A 81 3.44 15.95 9.95
N ARG A 82 2.66 15.64 10.99
CA ARG A 82 1.88 16.60 11.78
C ARG A 82 2.37 16.61 13.23
N PRO A 83 2.05 17.65 14.03
CA PRO A 83 2.38 17.68 15.45
C PRO A 83 1.83 16.48 16.24
N TYR A 84 0.72 15.90 15.77
CA TYR A 84 0.05 14.74 16.39
C TYR A 84 0.41 13.39 15.72
N GLY A 85 1.42 13.36 14.84
CA GLY A 85 1.91 12.15 14.18
C GLY A 85 1.76 12.19 12.66
N TRP A 86 1.88 11.02 12.03
CA TRP A 86 1.81 10.90 10.57
C TRP A 86 0.38 10.77 10.07
N GLN A 87 -0.03 11.69 9.19
CA GLN A 87 -1.25 11.57 8.42
C GLN A 87 -0.94 10.89 7.08
N SER A 88 -1.49 9.69 6.85
CA SER A 88 -1.32 8.95 5.60
C SER A 88 -2.63 8.89 4.82
N LEU A 89 -2.58 9.31 3.56
CA LEU A 89 -3.70 9.36 2.63
C LEU A 89 -3.33 8.61 1.36
N ASN A 90 -4.18 7.68 0.94
CA ASN A 90 -4.06 6.90 -0.27
C ASN A 90 -5.32 7.11 -1.11
N PHE A 91 -5.11 7.64 -2.30
CA PHE A 91 -6.10 7.82 -3.34
C PHE A 91 -5.84 6.78 -4.42
N PRO A 92 -6.57 5.65 -4.43
CA PRO A 92 -6.26 4.53 -5.31
C PRO A 92 -6.43 4.82 -6.81
N ASN A 93 -7.17 5.87 -7.17
CA ASN A 93 -7.42 6.24 -8.56
C ASN A 93 -7.88 7.70 -8.69
N GLY A 94 -7.97 8.19 -9.94
CA GLY A 94 -8.45 9.54 -10.23
C GLY A 94 -9.87 9.83 -9.73
N LYS A 95 -10.78 8.84 -9.73
CA LYS A 95 -12.15 8.99 -9.22
C LYS A 95 -12.17 9.31 -7.72
N SER A 96 -11.37 8.61 -6.92
CA SER A 96 -11.24 8.82 -5.48
C SER A 96 -10.73 10.21 -5.10
N ARG A 97 -10.01 10.89 -6.03
CA ARG A 97 -9.54 12.27 -5.84
C ARG A 97 -10.56 13.34 -6.22
N LYS A 98 -11.59 13.02 -7.01
CA LYS A 98 -12.55 14.02 -7.52
C LYS A 98 -13.18 14.89 -6.41
N PRO A 99 -13.60 14.35 -5.24
CA PRO A 99 -14.14 15.17 -4.15
C PRO A 99 -13.14 16.16 -3.55
N TYR A 100 -11.84 15.92 -3.75
CA TYR A 100 -10.72 16.69 -3.19
C TYR A 100 -9.91 17.41 -4.27
N LYS A 101 -10.49 17.58 -5.45
CA LYS A 101 -9.81 18.05 -6.66
C LYS A 101 -9.05 19.36 -6.44
N GLN A 102 -9.67 20.33 -5.76
CA GLN A 102 -9.06 21.65 -5.55
C GLN A 102 -7.67 21.55 -4.90
N THR A 103 -7.55 20.76 -3.84
CA THR A 103 -6.28 20.60 -3.12
C THR A 103 -5.38 19.58 -3.80
N MET A 104 -5.93 18.44 -4.23
CA MET A 104 -5.13 17.36 -4.80
C MET A 104 -4.54 17.71 -6.17
N ASP A 105 -5.24 18.46 -7.02
CA ASP A 105 -4.70 18.90 -8.31
C ASP A 105 -3.52 19.85 -8.11
N GLN A 106 -3.60 20.73 -7.12
CA GLN A 106 -2.49 21.64 -6.80
C GLN A 106 -1.26 20.87 -6.30
N LEU A 107 -1.45 19.89 -5.42
CA LEU A 107 -0.37 19.05 -4.91
C LEU A 107 0.27 18.19 -6.03
N VAL A 108 -0.53 17.60 -6.91
CA VAL A 108 -0.04 16.86 -8.09
C VAL A 108 0.72 17.78 -9.04
N ARG A 109 0.21 18.99 -9.32
CA ARG A 109 0.92 19.97 -10.16
C ARG A 109 2.24 20.42 -9.53
N TRP A 110 2.27 20.59 -8.22
CA TRP A 110 3.49 20.89 -7.48
C TRP A 110 4.52 19.76 -7.66
N LEU A 111 4.11 18.49 -7.52
CA LEU A 111 4.99 17.36 -7.77
C LEU A 111 5.46 17.31 -9.22
N ASP A 112 4.57 17.55 -10.18
CA ASP A 112 4.89 17.49 -11.61
C ASP A 112 5.93 18.55 -12.04
N ARG A 113 5.93 19.71 -11.38
CA ARG A 113 6.99 20.75 -11.55
C ARG A 113 8.30 20.33 -10.89
N ASN A 114 8.23 19.87 -9.63
CA ASN A 114 9.43 19.60 -8.83
C ASN A 114 10.09 18.26 -9.16
N LYS A 115 9.42 17.34 -9.87
CA LYS A 115 10.02 16.07 -10.33
C LYS A 115 10.95 16.22 -11.55
N GLN A 116 11.02 17.40 -12.17
CA GLN A 116 11.84 17.66 -13.35
C GLN A 116 13.31 17.95 -12.99
N GLN A 117 13.87 17.17 -12.08
CA GLN A 117 15.26 17.29 -11.65
C GLN A 117 16.21 16.74 -12.71
N GLN A 118 17.36 17.40 -12.84
CA GLN A 118 18.45 16.98 -13.72
C GLN A 118 19.50 16.21 -12.90
N ASN A 119 20.39 15.50 -13.59
CA ASN A 119 21.54 14.82 -12.98
C ASN A 119 21.17 13.75 -11.92
N PRO A 120 20.68 12.57 -12.34
CA PRO A 120 20.44 11.48 -11.41
C PRO A 120 21.74 10.97 -10.79
N ILE A 121 21.66 10.53 -9.54
CA ILE A 121 22.76 9.86 -8.84
C ILE A 121 22.89 8.44 -9.40
N VAL A 122 24.10 8.07 -9.80
CA VAL A 122 24.39 6.75 -10.39
C VAL A 122 24.82 5.76 -9.31
N GLY A 123 24.33 4.52 -9.38
CA GLY A 123 24.74 3.43 -8.48
C GLY A 123 24.05 3.40 -7.12
N VAL A 124 23.07 4.28 -6.89
CA VAL A 124 22.27 4.29 -5.65
C VAL A 124 21.04 3.40 -5.82
N ALA A 125 20.81 2.52 -4.84
CA ALA A 125 19.61 1.70 -4.76
C ALA A 125 18.39 2.55 -4.39
N THR A 126 17.23 2.23 -4.95
CA THR A 126 15.97 2.87 -4.57
C THR A 126 15.53 2.42 -3.18
N ASN A 127 15.00 3.36 -2.41
CA ASN A 127 14.35 3.14 -1.12
C ASN A 127 12.86 3.54 -1.14
N ARG A 128 12.31 3.91 -2.31
CA ARG A 128 10.93 4.40 -2.51
C ARG A 128 10.59 5.63 -1.69
N CYS A 129 11.57 6.51 -1.57
CA CYS A 129 11.46 7.75 -0.79
C CYS A 129 11.01 7.48 0.63
N MET A 130 11.45 6.35 1.20
CA MET A 130 11.26 6.07 2.61
C MET A 130 12.33 6.84 3.38
N PRO A 131 11.95 7.56 4.46
CA PRO A 131 12.94 8.23 5.30
C PRO A 131 13.92 7.20 5.87
N PRO A 132 15.20 7.55 6.06
CA PRO A 132 16.15 6.69 6.74
C PRO A 132 15.61 6.33 8.13
N GLN A 133 15.78 5.08 8.57
CA GLN A 133 15.16 4.56 9.80
C GLN A 133 15.49 5.37 11.06
N THR A 134 16.62 6.09 11.08
CA THR A 134 17.00 7.01 12.16
C THR A 134 16.08 8.23 12.26
N ALA A 135 15.45 8.66 11.17
CA ALA A 135 14.49 9.78 11.15
C ALA A 135 13.05 9.35 11.53
N GLN A 136 12.78 8.05 11.68
CA GLN A 136 11.51 7.55 12.24
C GLN A 136 11.49 7.56 13.78
N ALA A 137 12.56 8.05 14.45
CA ALA A 137 12.56 8.32 15.88
C ALA A 137 11.62 9.48 16.30
N GLY A 138 11.05 10.21 15.33
CA GLY A 138 10.02 11.23 15.55
C GLY A 138 8.62 10.62 15.58
N THR A 139 8.16 10.24 16.77
CA THR A 139 6.82 9.71 17.09
C THR A 139 6.41 8.50 16.25
N GLU A 140 6.85 7.34 16.75
CA GLU A 140 6.07 6.12 16.89
C GLU A 140 4.60 6.36 16.52
N SER A 141 4.09 5.68 15.48
CA SER A 141 2.64 5.56 15.31
C SER A 141 2.15 4.92 16.61
N LYS A 142 1.64 5.74 17.53
CA LYS A 142 1.14 5.25 18.82
C LYS A 142 0.18 4.12 18.48
N ALA A 143 0.50 2.92 18.97
CA ALA A 143 -0.42 1.81 19.01
C ALA A 143 -1.80 2.37 19.37
N ASN A 144 -2.84 1.97 18.65
CA ASN A 144 -4.18 2.41 18.96
C ASN A 144 -4.51 1.88 20.36
N ALA A 145 -4.27 2.70 21.40
CA ALA A 145 -4.26 2.26 22.78
C ALA A 145 -5.62 1.71 23.23
N ALA A 146 -6.70 2.10 22.54
CA ALA A 146 -8.04 1.60 22.76
C ALA A 146 -8.24 0.17 22.23
N ASN A 147 -7.45 -0.28 21.25
CA ASN A 147 -7.58 -1.61 20.66
C ASN A 147 -6.24 -2.10 20.06
N PRO A 148 -5.29 -2.54 20.92
CA PRO A 148 -3.98 -2.98 20.48
C PRO A 148 -4.12 -4.28 19.67
N TYR A 149 -3.44 -4.32 18.52
CA TYR A 149 -3.43 -5.48 17.64
C TYR A 149 -2.04 -6.08 17.52
N VAL A 150 -1.96 -7.40 17.43
CA VAL A 150 -0.69 -8.12 17.22
C VAL A 150 -0.31 -8.06 15.74
N MET A 151 -1.31 -8.19 14.87
CA MET A 151 -1.11 -8.28 13.43
C MET A 151 -2.29 -7.70 12.67
N ARG A 152 -1.97 -7.03 11.58
CA ARG A 152 -2.90 -6.75 10.49
C ARG A 152 -2.27 -7.22 9.19
N ILE A 153 -2.98 -8.04 8.44
CA ILE A 153 -2.53 -8.52 7.12
C ILE A 153 -3.61 -8.25 6.09
N ILE A 154 -3.23 -7.67 4.96
CA ILE A 154 -4.05 -7.51 3.75
C ILE A 154 -3.36 -8.26 2.63
N VAL A 155 -4.10 -9.12 1.94
CA VAL A 155 -3.65 -9.83 0.76
C VAL A 155 -4.62 -9.52 -0.37
N ASP A 156 -4.13 -8.82 -1.38
CA ASP A 156 -4.85 -8.58 -2.63
C ASP A 156 -4.37 -9.58 -3.67
N HIS A 157 -5.29 -10.44 -4.09
CA HIS A 157 -5.07 -11.37 -5.19
C HIS A 157 -5.69 -10.82 -6.46
N TYR A 158 -4.87 -10.63 -7.48
CA TYR A 158 -5.26 -10.15 -8.81
C TYR A 158 -5.43 -11.35 -9.73
N GLU A 159 -6.60 -11.48 -10.36
CA GLU A 159 -6.92 -12.54 -11.32
C GLU A 159 -7.47 -11.94 -12.63
N PRO A 160 -7.06 -12.43 -13.81
CA PRO A 160 -7.70 -12.06 -15.07
C PRO A 160 -9.09 -12.74 -15.21
N LEU A 161 -10.11 -11.96 -15.58
CA LEU A 161 -11.51 -12.40 -15.77
C LEU A 161 -11.70 -13.31 -17.00
N ARG A 162 -10.76 -13.33 -17.96
CA ARG A 162 -10.88 -14.11 -19.21
C ARG A 162 -9.64 -14.95 -19.49
N LEU A 163 -9.76 -16.25 -19.25
CA LEU A 163 -8.81 -17.30 -19.68
C LEU A 163 -9.38 -18.19 -20.80
N GLY A 164 -10.51 -17.83 -21.41
CA GLY A 164 -11.23 -18.65 -22.39
C GLY A 164 -11.42 -17.99 -23.75
N THR A 165 -11.06 -18.72 -24.80
CA THR A 165 -11.14 -18.44 -26.24
C THR A 165 -10.07 -17.52 -26.80
N ALA A 166 -9.50 -17.96 -27.92
CA ALA A 166 -8.40 -17.36 -28.67
C ALA A 166 -8.68 -15.89 -29.05
N ALA A 167 -8.47 -14.98 -28.11
CA ALA A 167 -8.36 -13.56 -28.40
C ALA A 167 -7.07 -13.34 -29.19
N SER A 168 -7.24 -13.29 -30.51
CA SER A 168 -6.34 -12.79 -31.54
C SER A 168 -5.03 -12.20 -31.00
N VAL A 169 -3.93 -12.88 -31.32
CA VAL A 169 -2.54 -12.48 -31.09
C VAL A 169 -2.18 -11.15 -31.81
N ASN A 170 -3.13 -10.55 -32.56
CA ASN A 170 -2.91 -9.35 -33.36
C ASN A 170 -3.54 -8.06 -32.81
N SER A 171 -4.11 -8.07 -31.59
CA SER A 171 -4.58 -6.83 -30.96
C SER A 171 -3.54 -6.27 -29.99
N THR A 172 -2.74 -5.33 -30.46
CA THR A 172 -1.90 -4.45 -29.62
C THR A 172 -2.74 -3.49 -28.75
N THR A 173 -4.08 -3.51 -28.88
CA THR A 173 -5.01 -2.61 -28.20
C THR A 173 -5.65 -3.21 -26.93
N SER A 174 -5.59 -4.53 -26.71
CA SER A 174 -6.13 -5.17 -25.49
C SER A 174 -5.17 -5.16 -24.29
N MET A 175 -3.92 -4.71 -24.48
CA MET A 175 -2.88 -4.73 -23.44
C MET A 175 -2.98 -3.62 -22.38
N ASN A 176 -3.96 -2.71 -22.51
CA ASN A 176 -4.06 -1.46 -21.76
C ASN A 176 -5.34 -1.32 -20.92
N SER A 177 -6.11 -2.39 -20.71
CA SER A 177 -7.36 -2.31 -19.95
C SER A 177 -7.25 -3.05 -18.62
N THR A 178 -7.43 -2.33 -17.52
CA THR A 178 -7.71 -2.91 -16.19
C THR A 178 -9.16 -3.41 -16.08
N ALA A 179 -9.94 -3.32 -17.17
CA ALA A 179 -11.34 -3.73 -17.21
C ALA A 179 -11.58 -5.25 -17.17
N ASP A 180 -10.50 -6.05 -17.22
CA ASP A 180 -10.56 -7.52 -17.27
C ASP A 180 -9.98 -8.20 -16.01
N PHE A 181 -9.96 -7.53 -14.85
CA PHE A 181 -9.45 -8.13 -13.61
C PHE A 181 -10.51 -8.25 -12.51
N LYS A 182 -10.41 -9.34 -11.77
CA LYS A 182 -11.07 -9.57 -10.48
C LYS A 182 -10.02 -9.41 -9.40
N VAL A 183 -10.33 -8.61 -8.39
CA VAL A 183 -9.49 -8.46 -7.20
C VAL A 183 -10.20 -9.10 -6.02
N THR A 184 -9.55 -10.09 -5.42
CA THR A 184 -9.98 -10.70 -4.16
C THR A 184 -9.08 -10.17 -3.05
N ARG A 185 -9.64 -9.35 -2.17
CA ARG A 185 -8.96 -8.87 -0.96
C ARG A 185 -9.34 -9.74 0.22
N LEU A 186 -8.36 -10.39 0.83
CA LEU A 186 -8.47 -10.93 2.17
C LEU A 186 -7.82 -9.96 3.12
N CYS A 187 -8.48 -9.69 4.24
CA CYS A 187 -7.85 -8.97 5.31
C CYS A 187 -8.20 -9.53 6.68
N ALA A 188 -7.18 -9.70 7.53
CA ALA A 188 -7.35 -10.11 8.92
C ALA A 188 -6.64 -9.13 9.87
N ILE A 189 -7.32 -8.79 10.97
CA ILE A 189 -6.77 -8.07 12.13
C ILE A 189 -6.91 -9.01 13.33
N VAL A 190 -5.80 -9.24 14.04
CA VAL A 190 -5.76 -10.05 15.26
C VAL A 190 -5.36 -9.16 16.43
N TYR A 191 -6.25 -9.04 17.41
CA TYR A 191 -6.06 -8.23 18.60
C TYR A 191 -5.28 -8.97 19.68
N GLU A 192 -4.66 -8.24 20.60
CA GLU A 192 -3.86 -8.85 21.68
C GLU A 192 -4.69 -9.74 22.61
N ASN A 193 -5.98 -9.44 22.75
CA ASN A 193 -6.94 -10.21 23.54
C ASN A 193 -7.45 -11.48 22.83
N GLY A 194 -6.92 -11.79 21.64
CA GLY A 194 -7.31 -12.95 20.84
C GLY A 194 -8.57 -12.74 19.99
N ARG A 195 -9.29 -11.62 20.10
CA ARG A 195 -10.34 -11.30 19.12
C ARG A 195 -9.70 -11.13 17.75
N TYR A 196 -10.44 -11.49 16.71
CA TYR A 196 -10.04 -11.15 15.35
C TYR A 196 -11.22 -10.65 14.53
N ARG A 197 -10.88 -9.90 13.49
CA ARG A 197 -11.77 -9.48 12.43
C ARG A 197 -11.19 -9.95 11.10
N LEU A 198 -11.98 -10.66 10.31
CA LEU A 198 -11.67 -11.05 8.95
C LEU A 198 -12.66 -10.37 8.00
N GLU A 199 -12.14 -9.71 6.97
CA GLU A 199 -12.92 -9.17 5.86
C GLU A 199 -12.46 -9.84 4.56
N LYS A 200 -13.39 -10.47 3.85
CA LYS A 200 -13.17 -10.94 2.47
C LYS A 200 -13.94 -10.04 1.54
N SER A 201 -13.28 -9.42 0.58
CA SER A 201 -13.93 -8.56 -0.40
C SER A 201 -13.57 -9.02 -1.80
N ILE A 202 -14.58 -9.15 -2.65
CA ILE A 202 -14.37 -9.40 -4.07
C ILE A 202 -14.87 -8.17 -4.81
N GLN A 203 -14.06 -7.71 -5.77
CA GLN A 203 -14.49 -6.74 -6.75
C GLN A 203 -14.09 -7.20 -8.14
N GLU A 204 -15.11 -7.44 -8.95
CA GLU A 204 -14.96 -7.49 -10.40
C GLU A 204 -15.02 -6.07 -10.95
N PHE A 205 -14.39 -5.88 -12.11
CA PHE A 205 -14.40 -4.59 -12.76
C PHE A 205 -15.83 -4.03 -12.96
N GLY A 206 -16.03 -2.75 -12.65
CA GLY A 206 -17.34 -2.07 -12.73
C GLY A 206 -18.38 -2.49 -11.68
N SER A 207 -18.08 -3.51 -10.86
CA SER A 207 -18.99 -4.02 -9.84
C SER A 207 -18.74 -3.38 -8.48
N PRO A 208 -19.79 -3.27 -7.62
CA PRO A 208 -19.61 -2.82 -6.25
C PRO A 208 -18.81 -3.86 -5.45
N VAL A 209 -17.99 -3.38 -4.51
CA VAL A 209 -17.28 -4.25 -3.57
C VAL A 209 -18.30 -4.91 -2.65
N ARG A 210 -18.25 -6.24 -2.53
CA ARG A 210 -19.07 -6.99 -1.58
C ARG A 210 -18.19 -7.54 -0.47
N PRO A 211 -18.19 -6.93 0.73
CA PRO A 211 -17.44 -7.42 1.86
C PRO A 211 -18.22 -8.49 2.63
N GLU A 212 -17.55 -9.58 2.97
CA GLU A 212 -17.97 -10.59 3.93
C GLU A 212 -17.15 -10.40 5.19
N ILE A 213 -17.82 -10.20 6.33
CA ILE A 213 -17.15 -9.87 7.60
C ILE A 213 -17.37 -11.03 8.57
N TYR A 214 -16.29 -11.44 9.22
CA TYR A 214 -16.29 -12.47 10.24
C TYR A 214 -15.56 -11.94 11.47
N ARG A 215 -16.10 -12.27 12.65
CA ARG A 215 -15.51 -11.94 13.94
C ARG A 215 -15.62 -13.16 14.84
N ASP A 216 -14.54 -13.46 15.54
CA ASP A 216 -14.49 -14.53 16.52
C ASP A 216 -13.28 -14.31 17.44
N THR A 217 -12.96 -15.32 18.24
CA THR A 217 -11.84 -15.34 19.17
C THR A 217 -10.91 -16.52 18.88
N LEU A 218 -9.63 -16.23 19.09
CA LEU A 218 -8.52 -17.18 19.12
C LEU A 218 -8.21 -17.48 20.57
N ASP A 219 -7.82 -18.72 20.85
CA ASP A 219 -7.27 -19.05 22.16
C ASP A 219 -5.86 -18.47 22.32
N LYS A 220 -5.36 -18.51 23.55
CA LYS A 220 -4.03 -17.99 23.88
C LYS A 220 -2.91 -18.71 23.12
N ALA A 221 -3.03 -20.02 22.90
CA ALA A 221 -2.00 -20.79 22.22
C ALA A 221 -1.88 -20.38 20.74
N GLN A 222 -3.02 -20.10 20.08
CA GLN A 222 -3.07 -19.58 18.72
C GLN A 222 -2.43 -18.19 18.63
N VAL A 223 -2.71 -17.30 19.58
CA VAL A 223 -2.09 -15.96 19.62
C VAL A 223 -0.58 -16.05 19.86
N ASP A 224 -0.14 -16.93 20.76
CA ASP A 224 1.28 -17.14 21.06
C ASP A 224 2.02 -17.74 19.85
N GLU A 225 1.40 -18.68 19.13
CA GLU A 225 1.91 -19.21 17.86
C GLU A 225 2.09 -18.09 16.81
N LEU A 226 1.08 -17.24 16.64
CA LEU A 226 1.16 -16.09 15.74
C LEU A 226 2.31 -15.15 16.13
N ARG A 227 2.46 -14.82 17.42
CA ARG A 227 3.56 -13.99 17.91
C ARG A 227 4.92 -14.59 17.58
N ASN A 228 5.08 -15.90 17.74
CA ASN A 228 6.32 -16.59 17.38
C ASN A 228 6.64 -16.48 15.89
N LEU A 229 5.64 -16.62 15.01
CA LEU A 229 5.82 -16.42 13.57
C LEU A 229 6.23 -14.97 13.23
N LEU A 230 5.60 -14.00 13.88
CA LEU A 230 5.89 -12.57 13.67
C LEU A 230 7.26 -12.16 14.25
N ASN A 231 7.74 -12.84 15.28
CA ASN A 231 9.06 -12.61 15.88
C ASN A 231 10.21 -13.32 15.16
N ASN A 232 9.97 -13.84 13.95
CA ASN A 232 11.04 -14.39 13.11
C ASN A 232 12.15 -13.34 12.93
N PRO A 233 13.42 -13.65 13.28
CA PRO A 233 14.52 -12.69 13.19
C PRO A 233 14.71 -12.08 11.80
N LYS A 234 14.45 -12.85 10.74
CA LYS A 234 14.55 -12.36 9.35
C LYS A 234 13.46 -11.35 9.01
N LEU A 235 12.31 -11.39 9.68
CA LEU A 235 11.21 -10.45 9.50
C LEU A 235 11.42 -9.19 10.35
N VAL A 236 11.91 -9.35 11.59
CA VAL A 236 12.15 -8.25 12.54
C VAL A 236 13.19 -7.26 12.00
N VAL A 237 14.23 -7.75 11.33
CA VAL A 237 15.29 -6.88 10.78
C VAL A 237 14.87 -6.13 9.51
N LEU A 238 13.71 -6.44 8.92
CA LEU A 238 13.28 -5.75 7.72
C LEU A 238 12.86 -4.31 8.02
N PRO A 239 13.29 -3.33 7.19
CA PRO A 239 12.75 -1.98 7.24
C PRO A 239 11.24 -2.01 7.05
N SER A 240 10.53 -1.12 7.74
CA SER A 240 9.18 -0.77 7.30
C SER A 240 9.24 -0.32 5.83
N SER A 241 8.42 -0.94 4.97
CA SER A 241 8.37 -0.69 3.54
C SER A 241 6.96 -0.29 3.11
N ALA A 242 6.88 0.70 2.22
CA ALA A 242 5.63 1.05 1.58
C ALA A 242 5.22 -0.06 0.59
N ALA A 243 3.90 -0.23 0.44
CA ALA A 243 3.35 -1.15 -0.54
C ALA A 243 3.95 -0.92 -1.92
N PRO A 244 4.45 -1.97 -2.61
CA PRO A 244 4.85 -1.83 -3.99
C PRO A 244 3.61 -1.47 -4.80
N SER A 245 3.64 -0.25 -5.30
CA SER A 245 2.80 0.22 -6.38
C SER A 245 3.15 -0.61 -7.62
N VAL A 246 2.43 -1.71 -7.86
CA VAL A 246 2.70 -2.64 -8.96
C VAL A 246 1.46 -2.94 -9.77
N PHE A 247 1.66 -2.97 -11.08
CA PHE A 247 0.72 -3.47 -12.05
C PHE A 247 1.07 -4.90 -12.38
N ALA A 248 0.18 -5.80 -11.99
CA ALA A 248 0.29 -7.20 -12.30
C ALA A 248 -0.99 -7.67 -12.97
N ARG A 249 -0.81 -8.52 -13.99
CA ARG A 249 -1.93 -9.24 -14.59
C ARG A 249 -2.47 -10.28 -13.63
N GLU A 250 -1.57 -10.87 -12.85
CA GLU A 250 -1.88 -11.90 -11.89
C GLU A 250 -0.88 -11.84 -10.74
N GLY A 251 -1.36 -12.10 -9.53
CA GLY A 251 -0.50 -12.34 -8.38
C GLY A 251 -1.00 -11.69 -7.10
N ASP A 252 -0.10 -11.66 -6.11
CA ASP A 252 -0.41 -11.25 -4.73
C ASP A 252 0.33 -9.95 -4.38
N LEU A 253 -0.41 -9.01 -3.79
CA LEU A 253 0.15 -7.91 -3.01
C LEU A 253 -0.18 -8.14 -1.53
N ILE A 254 0.84 -8.21 -0.68
CA ILE A 254 0.72 -8.55 0.73
C ILE A 254 1.21 -7.38 1.56
N ASN A 255 0.33 -6.78 2.35
CA ASN A 255 0.67 -5.76 3.33
C ASN A 255 0.52 -6.33 4.73
N LEU A 256 1.60 -6.32 5.51
CA LEU A 256 1.67 -6.85 6.86
C LEU A 256 2.08 -5.72 7.82
N ALA A 257 1.23 -5.38 8.77
CA ALA A 257 1.55 -4.50 9.89
C ALA A 257 1.64 -5.32 11.18
N VAL A 258 2.74 -5.14 11.92
CA VAL A 258 3.04 -5.86 13.15
C VAL A 258 3.32 -4.85 14.25
N GLU A 259 2.63 -4.95 15.37
CA GLU A 259 2.93 -4.14 16.55
C GLU A 259 4.19 -4.69 17.23
N ARG A 260 5.18 -3.82 17.44
CA ARG A 260 6.44 -4.12 18.13
C ARG A 260 6.57 -3.22 19.36
N GLU A 261 7.50 -3.54 20.24
CA GLU A 261 7.79 -2.69 21.42
C GLU A 261 8.11 -1.23 21.07
N ARG A 262 8.70 -0.99 19.90
CA ARG A 262 9.07 0.34 19.40
C ARG A 262 8.06 0.94 18.42
N GLY A 263 6.85 0.38 18.34
CA GLY A 263 5.76 0.80 17.45
C GLY A 263 5.49 -0.15 16.29
N VAL A 264 4.67 0.29 15.34
CA VAL A 264 4.19 -0.54 14.23
C VAL A 264 5.25 -0.70 13.12
N GLN A 265 5.66 -1.94 12.86
CA GLN A 265 6.43 -2.31 11.68
C GLN A 265 5.47 -2.61 10.51
N ALA A 266 5.53 -1.80 9.45
CA ALA A 266 4.68 -1.98 8.26
C ALA A 266 5.52 -2.51 7.10
N LEU A 267 5.24 -3.74 6.67
CA LEU A 267 5.95 -4.46 5.63
C LEU A 267 5.05 -4.67 4.44
N SER A 268 5.63 -4.64 3.25
CA SER A 268 4.93 -5.04 2.04
C SER A 268 5.75 -5.92 1.13
N PHE A 269 5.07 -6.91 0.58
CA PHE A 269 5.60 -7.93 -0.28
C PHE A 269 4.71 -8.08 -1.50
N SER A 270 5.27 -8.61 -2.57
CA SER A 270 4.53 -8.92 -3.77
C SER A 270 5.04 -10.16 -4.46
N SER A 271 4.16 -10.89 -5.12
CA SER A 271 4.50 -12.00 -6.00
C SER A 271 3.60 -11.95 -7.21
N PHE A 272 4.15 -11.53 -8.35
CA PHE A 272 3.36 -11.35 -9.56
C PHE A 272 3.82 -12.26 -10.69
N PHE A 273 2.83 -12.80 -11.41
CA PHE A 273 3.04 -13.59 -12.62
C PHE A 273 2.75 -12.73 -13.86
N GLY A 274 3.62 -12.80 -14.86
CA GLY A 274 3.49 -12.00 -16.09
C GLY A 274 3.62 -10.48 -15.88
N ALA A 275 4.26 -10.06 -14.78
CA ALA A 275 4.54 -8.66 -14.52
C ALA A 275 5.70 -8.16 -15.39
N ARG A 276 5.50 -7.05 -16.11
CA ARG A 276 6.61 -6.32 -16.73
C ARG A 276 7.40 -5.60 -15.64
N THR A 277 8.30 -6.31 -14.95
CA THR A 277 9.42 -5.64 -14.30
C THR A 277 10.47 -5.38 -15.37
N GLN A 278 10.65 -4.10 -15.73
CA GLN A 278 11.57 -3.70 -16.79
C GLN A 278 13.02 -3.62 -16.26
N GLU A 279 13.45 -4.62 -15.48
CA GLU A 279 14.87 -4.83 -15.27
C GLU A 279 15.50 -5.30 -16.59
N LYS A 280 16.66 -4.71 -16.88
CA LYS A 280 17.29 -4.67 -18.19
C LYS A 280 17.74 -6.08 -18.62
N GLY A 281 16.94 -6.80 -19.39
CA GLY A 281 17.38 -8.03 -20.06
C GLY A 281 16.32 -9.09 -20.35
N MET A 282 15.10 -9.02 -19.83
CA MET A 282 14.13 -10.09 -20.03
C MET A 282 13.11 -9.75 -21.13
N LYS A 283 13.23 -10.46 -22.25
CA LYS A 283 12.24 -10.53 -23.36
C LYS A 283 11.03 -11.41 -23.03
N ASP A 284 10.97 -11.98 -21.82
CA ASP A 284 10.00 -13.01 -21.47
C ASP A 284 8.84 -12.46 -20.63
N ASN A 285 7.63 -12.52 -21.19
CA ASN A 285 6.35 -12.23 -20.51
C ASN A 285 5.97 -13.32 -19.47
N THR A 286 6.92 -14.14 -19.03
CA THR A 286 6.75 -15.26 -18.09
C THR A 286 7.48 -15.05 -16.77
N ALA A 287 8.19 -13.92 -16.61
CA ALA A 287 8.99 -13.67 -15.42
C ALA A 287 8.14 -13.38 -14.17
N LEU A 288 8.48 -14.07 -13.09
CA LEU A 288 7.96 -13.88 -11.74
C LEU A 288 8.60 -12.62 -11.14
N ALA A 289 7.81 -11.57 -10.94
CA ALA A 289 8.25 -10.41 -10.16
C ALA A 289 7.93 -10.66 -8.69
N VAL A 290 8.90 -11.23 -7.99
CA VAL A 290 8.76 -11.62 -6.59
C VAL A 290 9.60 -10.69 -5.72
N SER A 291 8.95 -10.03 -4.77
CA SER A 291 9.64 -9.26 -3.74
C SER A 291 10.62 -10.16 -2.99
N ALA A 292 11.83 -9.67 -2.76
CA ALA A 292 12.76 -10.33 -1.87
C ALA A 292 12.06 -10.64 -0.53
N ASN A 293 12.27 -11.84 -0.02
CA ASN A 293 11.69 -12.31 1.25
C ASN A 293 10.16 -12.53 1.29
N VAL A 294 9.45 -12.57 0.15
CA VAL A 294 8.00 -12.90 0.16
C VAL A 294 7.70 -14.21 0.89
N GLU A 295 8.61 -15.18 0.82
CA GLU A 295 8.53 -16.49 1.47
C GLU A 295 8.38 -16.39 3.00
N LEU A 296 8.85 -15.29 3.62
CA LEU A 296 8.64 -15.05 5.05
C LEU A 296 7.16 -14.86 5.41
N THR A 297 6.31 -14.53 4.43
CA THR A 297 4.87 -14.41 4.64
C THR A 297 4.14 -15.75 4.60
N HIS A 298 4.73 -16.81 4.01
CA HIS A 298 4.06 -18.10 3.85
C HIS A 298 3.61 -18.73 5.18
N PRO A 299 4.45 -18.79 6.23
CA PRO A 299 4.00 -19.30 7.52
C PRO A 299 2.85 -18.50 8.11
N ILE A 300 2.87 -17.17 7.98
CA ILE A 300 1.84 -16.26 8.50
C ILE A 300 0.53 -16.46 7.74
N ARG A 301 0.57 -16.48 6.40
CA ARG A 301 -0.61 -16.73 5.56
C ARG A 301 -1.21 -18.10 5.81
N LYS A 302 -0.37 -19.13 5.97
CA LYS A 302 -0.80 -20.48 6.32
C LYS A 302 -1.52 -20.47 7.67
N TRP A 303 -0.95 -19.81 8.67
CA TRP A 303 -1.56 -19.68 9.99
C TRP A 303 -2.92 -18.97 9.92
N VAL A 304 -3.03 -17.86 9.18
CA VAL A 304 -4.31 -17.13 8.99
C VAL A 304 -5.34 -18.03 8.30
N LYS A 305 -4.94 -18.75 7.27
CA LYS A 305 -5.84 -19.67 6.57
C LYS A 305 -6.41 -20.72 7.53
N GLN A 306 -5.54 -21.38 8.30
CA GLN A 306 -5.93 -22.48 9.19
C GLN A 306 -6.71 -22.01 10.43
N ASN A 307 -6.32 -20.89 11.03
CA ASN A 307 -6.86 -20.44 12.32
C ASN A 307 -7.93 -19.37 12.22
N ILE A 308 -8.15 -18.77 11.04
CA ILE A 308 -9.12 -17.68 10.84
C ILE A 308 -10.01 -17.97 9.64
N GLU A 309 -9.44 -18.28 8.47
CA GLU A 309 -10.21 -18.37 7.22
C GLU A 309 -11.07 -19.62 7.10
N GLU A 310 -10.49 -20.78 7.41
CA GLU A 310 -11.14 -22.10 7.29
C GLU A 310 -12.03 -22.42 8.49
N ARG A 311 -12.09 -21.53 9.48
CA ARG A 311 -13.04 -21.65 10.59
C ARG A 311 -14.46 -21.45 10.06
N LYS A 312 -15.37 -22.31 10.52
CA LYS A 312 -16.81 -22.22 10.22
C LYS A 312 -17.49 -21.11 11.03
N THR A 313 -16.89 -19.92 11.08
CA THR A 313 -17.44 -18.75 11.77
C THR A 313 -18.59 -18.17 10.94
N GLN A 314 -19.67 -17.76 11.61
CA GLN A 314 -20.82 -17.18 10.93
C GLN A 314 -20.52 -15.75 10.45
N GLN A 315 -20.89 -15.47 9.19
CA GLN A 315 -20.79 -14.13 8.61
C GLN A 315 -21.66 -13.14 9.39
N GLN A 316 -21.08 -11.99 9.72
CA GLN A 316 -21.74 -10.87 10.38
C GLN A 316 -22.32 -9.93 9.30
N LYS A 317 -23.65 -9.82 9.25
CA LYS A 317 -24.35 -9.03 8.20
C LYS A 317 -24.59 -7.56 8.58
N ASP A 318 -24.64 -7.25 9.88
CA ASP A 318 -24.99 -5.92 10.39
C ASP A 318 -23.77 -5.06 10.74
N VAL A 319 -22.58 -5.51 10.37
CA VAL A 319 -21.32 -4.82 10.65
C VAL A 319 -20.83 -4.15 9.37
N PRO A 320 -20.54 -2.84 9.36
CA PRO A 320 -19.96 -2.20 8.19
C PRO A 320 -18.52 -2.65 7.98
N ALA A 321 -18.08 -2.69 6.71
CA ALA A 321 -16.68 -2.95 6.38
C ALA A 321 -15.81 -1.78 6.83
N THR A 322 -14.67 -2.07 7.44
CA THR A 322 -13.70 -1.05 7.84
C THR A 322 -12.60 -0.89 6.81
N THR A 323 -12.62 -1.65 5.71
CA THR A 323 -11.51 -1.76 4.74
C THR A 323 -10.21 -2.12 5.44
N CYS A 324 -10.35 -2.90 6.52
CA CYS A 324 -9.29 -3.19 7.45
C CYS A 324 -8.56 -1.99 8.03
N ILE A 325 -9.30 -0.98 8.44
CA ILE A 325 -8.79 0.02 9.37
C ILE A 325 -9.03 -0.54 10.79
N PRO A 326 -7.99 -0.66 11.64
CA PRO A 326 -8.17 -1.06 13.04
C PRO A 326 -9.19 -0.15 13.74
N SER A 327 -10.11 -0.75 14.50
CA SER A 327 -11.15 0.02 15.17
C SER A 327 -10.54 0.95 16.22
N THR A 328 -10.96 2.23 16.23
CA THR A 328 -10.61 3.19 17.29
C THR A 328 -11.45 3.01 18.55
N GLN A 329 -12.39 2.07 18.54
CA GLN A 329 -13.18 1.65 19.69
C GLN A 329 -12.95 0.16 20.01
N PRO A 330 -13.14 -0.28 21.26
CA PRO A 330 -13.06 -1.68 21.62
C PRO A 330 -14.01 -2.52 20.74
N GLU A 331 -13.46 -3.49 20.02
CA GLU A 331 -14.23 -4.59 19.41
C GLU A 331 -14.46 -5.69 20.43
#